data_AF-A0A961LYD1-F1
#
_entry.id   AF-A0A961LYD1-F1
#
_cell.length_a   1.000
_cell.length_b   1.000
_cell.length_c   1.000
_cell.angle_alpha   90.00
_cell.angle_beta   90.00
_cell.angle_gamma   90.00
#
_symmetry.space_group_name_H-M   'P 1'
#
loop_
_entity.id
_entity.type
_entity.pdbx_description
1 polymer ?
#
loop_
_entity_poly.entity_id
_entity_poly.type
_entity_poly.pdbx_seq_one_letter_code
_entity_poly.pdbx_strand_id
1 'polypeptide(L)'
;KPGRSISLERVEDYWGRDLPVKVGQENFDRLSVEYFRDVSVMVEAFKADSFDFHFENSAKRWATEYAFPAVKRGDVIVETFRTRQAEPMQGFVFNTRLKKFSDPRVRLAFNYAFDFEWMNANVFFDQYQRTQSYFQNSEMQATGLPGPRELELLEPLRDKVPPEVFTQEYKNPVGGGPRAMRANLKAAKDLLEQAGWNVQNGVLKNADGEAMTLEFL
;
A
#
# COMPACT_ATOMS: atom_id res chain seq x y z
N LYS A 1 5.36 7.06 -33.42
CA LYS A 1 6.80 7.47 -33.42
C LYS A 1 7.51 6.75 -32.27
N PRO A 2 8.48 5.85 -32.54
CA PRO A 2 9.14 5.07 -31.49
C PRO A 2 9.68 5.96 -30.36
N GLY A 3 9.39 5.59 -29.10
CA GLY A 3 9.84 6.30 -27.91
C GLY A 3 9.21 7.70 -27.68
N ARG A 4 8.23 8.10 -28.49
CA ARG A 4 7.55 9.39 -28.37
C ARG A 4 6.04 9.27 -28.31
N SER A 5 5.43 8.57 -29.28
CA SER A 5 3.98 8.46 -29.32
C SER A 5 3.49 7.24 -30.09
N ILE A 6 2.30 6.78 -29.75
CA ILE A 6 1.52 5.81 -30.51
C ILE A 6 0.19 6.47 -30.84
N SER A 7 -0.27 6.32 -32.09
CA SER A 7 -1.60 6.76 -32.51
C SER A 7 -2.35 5.53 -33.01
N LEU A 8 -3.53 5.32 -32.45
CA LEU A 8 -4.46 4.26 -32.81
C LEU A 8 -5.70 4.90 -33.41
N GLU A 9 -6.27 4.23 -34.41
CA GLU A 9 -7.51 4.63 -35.07
C GLU A 9 -8.49 3.47 -35.00
N ARG A 10 -9.75 3.78 -34.73
CA ARG A 10 -10.80 2.77 -34.64
C ARG A 10 -11.08 2.20 -36.03
N VAL A 11 -11.14 0.87 -36.11
CA VAL A 11 -11.56 0.17 -37.33
C VAL A 11 -13.09 0.25 -37.44
N GLU A 12 -13.60 0.98 -38.43
CA GLU A 12 -15.04 1.26 -38.58
C GLU A 12 -15.89 -0.01 -38.77
N ASP A 13 -15.32 -1.01 -39.43
CA ASP A 13 -15.93 -2.32 -39.72
C ASP A 13 -15.44 -3.42 -38.77
N TYR A 14 -15.00 -3.05 -37.56
CA TYR A 14 -14.62 -4.02 -36.54
C TYR A 14 -15.75 -5.04 -36.30
N TRP A 15 -15.43 -6.32 -36.54
CA TRP A 15 -16.39 -7.42 -36.54
C TRP A 15 -17.21 -7.56 -35.25
N GLY A 16 -16.65 -7.11 -34.11
CA GLY A 16 -17.27 -7.25 -32.80
C GLY A 16 -18.06 -6.02 -32.35
N ARG A 17 -18.18 -4.96 -33.17
CA ARG A 17 -18.74 -3.67 -32.75
C ARG A 17 -20.15 -3.74 -32.14
N ASP A 18 -20.96 -4.68 -32.63
CA ASP A 18 -22.36 -4.85 -32.24
C ASP A 18 -22.54 -5.94 -31.16
N LEU A 19 -21.46 -6.57 -30.68
CA LEU A 19 -21.53 -7.55 -29.61
C LEU A 19 -21.93 -6.88 -28.28
N PRO A 20 -22.80 -7.49 -27.45
CA PRO A 20 -23.20 -6.90 -26.17
C PRO A 20 -22.03 -6.51 -25.25
N VAL A 21 -20.92 -7.26 -25.30
CA VAL A 21 -19.70 -6.98 -24.53
C VAL A 21 -18.92 -5.75 -25.00
N LYS A 22 -19.23 -5.20 -26.19
CA LYS A 22 -18.56 -4.03 -26.78
C LYS A 22 -19.43 -2.77 -26.78
N VAL A 23 -20.73 -2.90 -26.52
CA VAL A 23 -21.63 -1.74 -26.42
C VAL A 23 -21.13 -0.77 -25.33
N GLY A 24 -20.92 0.49 -25.69
CA GLY A 24 -20.42 1.55 -24.79
C GLY A 24 -18.90 1.54 -24.56
N GLN A 25 -18.16 0.67 -25.24
CA GLN A 25 -16.70 0.62 -25.24
C GLN A 25 -16.14 1.24 -26.53
N GLU A 26 -14.84 1.59 -26.54
CA GLU A 26 -14.12 2.04 -27.75
C GLU A 26 -14.76 3.28 -28.43
N ASN A 27 -15.23 4.21 -27.60
CA ASN A 27 -16.01 5.37 -28.05
C ASN A 27 -15.20 6.40 -28.86
N PHE A 28 -13.88 6.45 -28.69
CA PHE A 28 -13.01 7.39 -29.40
C PHE A 28 -12.59 6.84 -30.78
N ASP A 29 -12.68 7.69 -31.80
CA ASP A 29 -12.25 7.36 -33.17
C ASP A 29 -10.72 7.28 -33.29
N ARG A 30 -10.03 8.09 -32.47
CA ARG A 30 -8.57 8.15 -32.41
C ARG A 30 -8.11 8.21 -30.96
N LEU A 31 -7.10 7.42 -30.64
CA LEU A 31 -6.41 7.45 -29.35
C LEU A 31 -4.94 7.77 -29.59
N SER A 32 -4.42 8.78 -28.89
CA SER A 32 -2.98 9.07 -28.86
C SER A 32 -2.42 8.73 -27.48
N VAL A 33 -1.29 8.03 -27.46
CA VAL A 33 -0.51 7.74 -26.25
C VAL A 33 0.83 8.43 -26.40
N GLU A 34 1.08 9.45 -25.59
CA GLU A 34 2.34 10.19 -25.56
C GLU A 34 3.26 9.62 -24.46
N TYR A 35 4.55 9.53 -24.76
CA TYR A 35 5.56 8.98 -23.86
C TYR A 35 6.45 10.11 -23.33
N PHE A 36 6.52 10.19 -22.01
CA PHE A 36 7.34 11.17 -21.29
C PHE A 36 8.48 10.46 -20.55
N ARG A 37 9.63 11.12 -20.45
CA ARG A 37 10.80 10.58 -19.75
C ARG A 37 10.66 10.63 -18.22
N ASP A 38 9.90 11.60 -17.72
CA ASP A 38 9.66 11.82 -16.30
C ASP A 38 8.23 12.30 -16.08
N VAL A 39 7.68 11.97 -14.92
CA VAL A 39 6.32 12.32 -14.51
C VAL A 39 6.14 13.82 -14.34
N SER A 40 7.18 14.55 -13.90
CA SER A 40 7.08 16.01 -13.74
C SER A 40 6.84 16.69 -15.09
N VAL A 41 7.52 16.22 -16.14
CA VAL A 41 7.32 16.71 -17.51
C VAL A 41 5.93 16.36 -18.03
N MET A 42 5.46 15.14 -17.74
CA MET A 42 4.11 14.69 -18.09
C MET A 42 3.04 15.59 -17.44
N VAL A 43 3.18 15.92 -16.16
CA VAL A 43 2.22 16.77 -15.42
C VAL A 43 2.20 18.20 -15.97
N GLU A 44 3.34 18.79 -16.32
CA GLU A 44 3.36 20.12 -16.94
C GLU A 44 2.74 20.11 -18.35
N ALA A 45 2.94 19.04 -19.12
CA ALA A 45 2.28 18.87 -20.41
C ALA A 45 0.75 18.72 -20.27
N PHE A 46 0.27 18.02 -19.23
CA PHE A 46 -1.16 17.95 -18.90
C PHE A 46 -1.73 19.34 -18.59
N LYS A 47 -1.07 20.11 -17.72
CA LYS A 47 -1.48 21.48 -17.36
C LYS A 47 -1.49 22.42 -18.57
N ALA A 48 -0.69 22.11 -19.59
CA ALA A 48 -0.60 22.82 -20.86
C ALA A 48 -1.54 22.27 -21.95
N ASP A 49 -2.53 21.44 -21.60
CA ASP A 49 -3.55 20.90 -22.52
C ASP A 49 -2.96 20.05 -23.66
N SER A 50 -1.86 19.34 -23.39
CA SER A 50 -1.23 18.47 -24.39
C SER A 50 -1.86 17.08 -24.50
N PHE A 51 -2.65 16.67 -23.50
CA PHE A 51 -3.42 15.41 -23.48
C PHE A 51 -4.54 15.46 -22.44
N ASP A 52 -5.56 14.62 -22.62
CA ASP A 52 -6.86 14.80 -21.97
C ASP A 52 -7.03 14.07 -20.62
N PHE A 53 -6.21 13.05 -20.33
CA PHE A 53 -6.37 12.20 -19.15
C PHE A 53 -5.04 11.91 -18.45
N HIS A 54 -5.00 12.13 -17.14
CA HIS A 54 -3.84 11.85 -16.29
C HIS A 54 -4.27 11.07 -15.04
N PHE A 55 -3.55 9.98 -14.75
CA PHE A 55 -3.70 9.22 -13.52
C PHE A 55 -2.60 9.61 -12.54
N GLU A 56 -2.98 10.17 -11.39
CA GLU A 56 -2.05 10.60 -10.36
C GLU A 56 -1.86 9.51 -9.29
N ASN A 57 -0.60 9.19 -9.00
CA ASN A 57 -0.22 8.21 -7.98
C ASN A 57 0.63 8.82 -6.85
N SER A 58 0.93 10.12 -6.90
CA SER A 58 1.63 10.84 -5.84
C SER A 58 0.65 11.61 -4.98
N ALA A 59 0.52 11.19 -3.71
CA ALA A 59 -0.28 11.92 -2.73
C ALA A 59 0.16 13.38 -2.54
N LYS A 60 1.48 13.64 -2.59
CA LYS A 60 2.01 15.01 -2.54
C LYS A 60 1.47 15.85 -3.70
N ARG A 61 1.65 15.39 -4.94
CA ARG A 61 1.17 16.16 -6.11
C ARG A 61 -0.33 16.34 -6.07
N TRP A 62 -1.07 15.28 -5.77
CA TRP A 62 -2.52 15.35 -5.61
C TRP A 62 -2.94 16.45 -4.65
N ALA A 63 -2.28 16.53 -3.49
CA ALA A 63 -2.59 17.52 -2.46
C ALA A 63 -2.13 18.95 -2.82
N THR A 64 -1.02 19.12 -3.54
CA THR A 64 -0.38 20.45 -3.68
C THR A 64 -0.37 21.07 -5.07
N GLU A 65 -0.59 20.29 -6.15
CA GLU A 65 -0.29 20.74 -7.52
C GLU A 65 -1.51 20.91 -8.44
N TYR A 66 -2.72 20.56 -7.99
CA TYR A 66 -3.95 20.64 -8.79
C TYR A 66 -4.75 21.94 -8.62
N ALA A 67 -4.14 23.00 -8.09
CA ALA A 67 -4.77 24.31 -7.88
C ALA A 67 -4.50 25.34 -9.00
N PHE A 68 -4.40 24.88 -10.26
CA PHE A 68 -4.05 25.71 -11.43
C PHE A 68 -5.30 26.27 -12.16
N PRO A 69 -5.16 27.29 -13.04
CA PRO A 69 -6.31 28.02 -13.60
C PRO A 69 -7.37 27.17 -14.30
N ALA A 70 -6.98 26.13 -15.05
CA ALA A 70 -7.94 25.29 -15.78
C ALA A 70 -8.86 24.49 -14.84
N VAL A 71 -8.36 24.04 -13.68
CA VAL A 71 -9.20 23.42 -12.63
C VAL A 71 -10.20 24.43 -12.08
N LYS A 72 -9.76 25.67 -11.82
CA LYS A 72 -10.65 26.74 -11.30
C LYS A 72 -11.73 27.16 -12.29
N ARG A 73 -11.47 27.03 -13.60
CA ARG A 73 -12.46 27.30 -14.66
C ARG A 73 -13.40 26.11 -14.93
N GLY A 74 -13.06 24.92 -14.45
CA GLY A 74 -13.80 23.69 -14.71
C GLY A 74 -13.41 22.98 -16.03
N ASP A 75 -12.35 23.45 -16.70
CA ASP A 75 -11.82 22.79 -17.91
C ASP A 75 -11.14 21.46 -17.55
N VAL A 76 -10.55 21.38 -16.34
CA VAL A 76 -9.97 20.15 -15.78
C VAL A 76 -10.78 19.75 -14.55
N ILE A 77 -11.28 18.51 -14.56
CA ILE A 77 -12.00 17.92 -13.43
C ILE A 77 -11.03 17.01 -12.66
N VAL A 78 -10.94 17.24 -11.36
CA VAL A 78 -10.11 16.47 -10.44
C VAL A 78 -11.04 15.60 -9.60
N GLU A 79 -11.00 14.29 -9.82
CA GLU A 79 -11.94 13.35 -9.21
C GLU A 79 -11.22 12.16 -8.56
N THR A 80 -11.77 11.69 -7.45
CA THR A 80 -11.31 10.46 -6.79
C THR A 80 -12.33 9.35 -6.99
N PHE A 81 -11.86 8.16 -7.34
CA PHE A 81 -12.71 7.00 -7.54
C PHE A 81 -12.44 5.97 -6.45
N ARG A 82 -13.51 5.41 -5.88
CA ARG A 82 -13.39 4.26 -5.00
C ARG A 82 -13.35 2.98 -5.82
N THR A 83 -12.22 2.29 -5.77
CA THR A 83 -12.04 0.97 -6.36
C THR A 83 -12.80 -0.08 -5.55
N ARG A 84 -13.29 -1.12 -6.24
CA ARG A 84 -13.84 -2.35 -5.61
C ARG A 84 -12.86 -3.53 -5.71
N GLN A 85 -11.69 -3.28 -6.30
CA GLN A 85 -10.67 -4.29 -6.50
C GLN A 85 -9.85 -4.43 -5.23
N ALA A 86 -9.28 -5.61 -5.02
CA ALA A 86 -8.33 -5.82 -3.93
C ALA A 86 -7.14 -4.86 -4.11
N GLU A 87 -6.77 -4.18 -3.02
CA GLU A 87 -5.59 -3.32 -3.03
C GLU A 87 -4.32 -4.16 -2.94
N PRO A 88 -3.28 -3.85 -3.73
CA PRO A 88 -2.01 -4.55 -3.66
C PRO A 88 -1.36 -4.35 -2.28
N MET A 89 -0.73 -5.41 -1.77
CA MET A 89 0.03 -5.33 -0.53
C MET A 89 1.37 -4.63 -0.77
N GLN A 90 1.59 -3.54 -0.05
CA GLN A 90 2.89 -2.86 0.04
C GLN A 90 3.35 -2.84 1.49
N GLY A 91 4.59 -3.24 1.74
CA GLY A 91 5.17 -3.24 3.07
C GLY A 91 6.64 -3.64 3.08
N PHE A 92 7.28 -3.50 4.24
CA PHE A 92 8.62 -4.01 4.45
C PHE A 92 8.56 -5.53 4.65
N VAL A 93 9.43 -6.24 3.93
CA VAL A 93 9.47 -7.71 3.97
C VAL A 93 10.74 -8.17 4.67
N PHE A 94 10.57 -8.97 5.71
CA PHE A 94 11.69 -9.59 6.40
C PHE A 94 12.23 -10.78 5.62
N ASN A 95 13.54 -10.82 5.36
CA ASN A 95 14.20 -12.04 4.92
C ASN A 95 14.36 -12.99 6.11
N THR A 96 13.36 -13.86 6.32
CA THR A 96 13.29 -14.81 7.45
C THR A 96 14.35 -15.91 7.40
N ARG A 97 15.14 -16.00 6.32
CA ARG A 97 16.30 -16.88 6.22
C ARG A 97 17.47 -16.40 7.09
N LEU A 98 17.48 -15.12 7.45
CA LEU A 98 18.46 -14.57 8.39
C LEU A 98 18.03 -14.86 9.83
N LYS A 99 18.93 -15.42 10.65
CA LYS A 99 18.67 -15.79 12.06
C LYS A 99 18.08 -14.64 12.88
N LYS A 100 18.49 -13.38 12.63
CA LYS A 100 17.96 -12.20 13.33
C LYS A 100 16.49 -11.89 13.05
N PHE A 101 15.89 -12.44 11.99
CA PHE A 101 14.49 -12.22 11.60
C PHE A 101 13.64 -13.50 11.60
N SER A 102 14.21 -14.65 11.96
CA SER A 102 13.49 -15.92 11.96
C SER A 102 12.41 -15.97 13.04
N ASP A 103 12.65 -15.34 14.20
CA ASP A 103 11.69 -15.26 15.29
C ASP A 103 10.53 -14.29 14.95
N PRO A 104 9.26 -14.76 14.96
CA PRO A 104 8.10 -13.91 14.67
C PRO A 104 7.94 -12.73 15.64
N ARG A 105 8.39 -12.86 16.89
CA ARG A 105 8.29 -11.78 17.90
C ARG A 105 9.17 -10.60 17.54
N VAL A 106 10.34 -10.85 16.94
CA VAL A 106 11.20 -9.79 16.40
C VAL A 106 10.47 -9.03 15.29
N ARG A 107 9.87 -9.75 14.34
CA ARG A 107 9.12 -9.13 13.23
C ARG A 107 7.91 -8.33 13.72
N LEU A 108 7.19 -8.86 14.71
CA LEU A 108 6.07 -8.15 15.34
C LEU A 108 6.55 -6.88 16.07
N ALA A 109 7.69 -6.92 16.76
CA ALA A 109 8.26 -5.74 17.40
C ALA A 109 8.54 -4.61 16.40
N PHE A 110 9.03 -4.94 15.20
CA PHE A 110 9.19 -3.97 14.12
C PHE A 110 7.87 -3.37 13.64
N ASN A 111 6.78 -4.16 13.60
CA ASN A 111 5.45 -3.63 13.26
C ASN A 111 4.97 -2.61 14.29
N TYR A 112 5.20 -2.86 15.58
CA TYR A 112 4.92 -1.89 16.65
C TYR A 112 5.77 -0.62 16.52
N ALA A 113 7.01 -0.72 16.04
CA ALA A 113 7.89 0.43 15.86
C ALA A 113 7.54 1.30 14.64
N PHE A 114 6.60 0.89 13.79
CA PHE A 114 6.25 1.63 12.58
C PHE A 114 5.05 2.57 12.80
N ASP A 115 5.34 3.88 12.84
CA ASP A 115 4.34 4.94 13.06
C ASP A 115 3.67 5.40 11.75
N PHE A 116 2.69 4.62 11.29
CA PHE A 116 1.96 4.94 10.07
C PHE A 116 1.19 6.25 10.17
N GLU A 117 0.52 6.49 11.29
CA GLU A 117 -0.31 7.69 11.47
C GLU A 117 0.54 8.95 11.36
N TRP A 118 1.76 8.95 11.93
CA TRP A 118 2.70 10.05 11.73
C TRP A 118 3.13 10.17 10.26
N MET A 119 3.47 9.07 9.59
CA MET A 119 3.87 9.10 8.17
C MET A 119 2.74 9.61 7.28
N ASN A 120 1.50 9.16 7.52
CA ASN A 120 0.36 9.56 6.73
C ASN A 120 0.11 11.06 6.83
N ALA A 121 0.13 11.61 8.04
CA ALA A 121 -0.07 13.04 8.28
C ALA A 121 1.07 13.91 7.73
N ASN A 122 2.33 13.49 7.88
CA ASN A 122 3.49 14.36 7.61
C ASN A 122 4.13 14.15 6.23
N VAL A 123 3.98 12.95 5.66
CA VAL A 123 4.63 12.57 4.39
C VAL A 123 3.60 12.33 3.31
N PHE A 124 2.46 11.72 3.66
CA PHE A 124 1.48 11.28 2.67
C PHE A 124 0.20 12.12 2.59
N PHE A 125 0.17 13.30 3.24
CA PHE A 125 -0.94 14.25 3.15
C PHE A 125 -2.31 13.63 3.50
N ASP A 126 -2.32 12.69 4.44
CA ASP A 126 -3.50 11.92 4.87
C ASP A 126 -4.24 11.21 3.72
N GLN A 127 -3.56 10.93 2.61
CA GLN A 127 -4.17 10.30 1.44
C GLN A 127 -4.19 8.76 1.52
N TYR A 128 -3.48 8.14 2.46
CA TYR A 128 -3.40 6.67 2.56
C TYR A 128 -4.21 6.13 3.72
N GLN A 129 -4.56 4.86 3.61
CA GLN A 129 -5.13 4.05 4.69
C GLN A 129 -4.19 2.88 4.98
N ARG A 130 -4.11 2.48 6.26
CA ARG A 130 -3.19 1.41 6.65
C ARG A 130 -3.72 0.07 6.15
N THR A 131 -2.95 -0.63 5.33
CA THR A 131 -3.23 -2.01 4.92
C THR A 131 -3.19 -2.96 6.13
N GLN A 132 -4.28 -3.71 6.34
CA GLN A 132 -4.43 -4.67 7.46
C GLN A 132 -4.60 -6.12 6.98
N SER A 133 -4.72 -6.35 5.68
CA SER A 133 -4.90 -7.67 5.08
C SER A 133 -4.10 -7.82 3.80
N TYR A 134 -3.71 -9.07 3.49
CA TYR A 134 -3.16 -9.42 2.18
C TYR A 134 -4.21 -9.31 1.05
N PHE A 135 -5.50 -9.26 1.39
CA PHE A 135 -6.63 -9.11 0.47
C PHE A 135 -7.43 -7.84 0.74
N GLN A 136 -6.75 -6.77 1.14
CA GLN A 136 -7.33 -5.47 1.49
C GLN A 136 -8.35 -5.00 0.44
N ASN A 137 -9.47 -4.40 0.88
CA ASN A 137 -10.54 -3.87 0.01
C ASN A 137 -11.22 -4.93 -0.88
N SER A 138 -11.30 -6.18 -0.40
CA SER A 138 -12.01 -7.25 -1.08
C SER A 138 -12.86 -8.08 -0.13
N GLU A 139 -13.76 -8.89 -0.68
CA GLU A 139 -14.55 -9.86 0.09
C GLU A 139 -13.69 -10.95 0.77
N MET A 140 -12.44 -11.13 0.34
CA MET A 140 -11.49 -12.07 0.94
C MET A 140 -10.74 -11.46 2.14
N GLN A 141 -10.97 -10.19 2.46
CA GLN A 141 -10.38 -9.56 3.64
C GLN A 141 -10.94 -10.21 4.91
N ALA A 142 -10.08 -10.88 5.67
CA ALA A 142 -10.42 -11.35 7.01
C ALA A 142 -10.83 -10.17 7.91
N THR A 143 -11.96 -10.31 8.61
CA THR A 143 -12.47 -9.35 9.59
C THR A 143 -12.99 -10.11 10.80
N GLY A 144 -12.79 -9.59 12.01
CA GLY A 144 -13.20 -10.29 13.23
C GLY A 144 -12.47 -11.62 13.46
N LEU A 145 -13.18 -12.54 14.12
CA LEU A 145 -12.72 -13.92 14.37
C LEU A 145 -13.25 -14.88 13.30
N PRO A 146 -12.58 -16.02 13.07
CA PRO A 146 -13.02 -16.99 12.07
C PRO A 146 -14.46 -17.45 12.27
N GLY A 147 -15.27 -17.43 11.21
CA GLY A 147 -16.63 -17.97 11.22
C GLY A 147 -16.67 -19.52 11.23
N PRO A 148 -17.86 -20.15 11.32
CA PRO A 148 -17.97 -21.60 11.41
C PRO A 148 -17.26 -22.38 10.30
N ARG A 149 -17.41 -21.94 9.04
CA ARG A 149 -16.74 -22.58 7.88
C ARG A 149 -15.23 -22.35 7.87
N GLU A 150 -14.75 -21.22 8.37
CA GLU A 150 -13.32 -20.97 8.49
C GLU A 150 -12.72 -21.82 9.59
N LEU A 151 -13.44 -22.00 10.71
CA LEU A 151 -13.04 -22.92 11.79
C LEU A 151 -12.95 -24.36 11.29
N GLU A 152 -13.91 -24.85 10.49
CA GLU A 152 -13.82 -26.18 9.86
C GLU A 152 -12.50 -26.39 9.10
N LEU A 153 -11.97 -25.34 8.45
CA LEU A 153 -10.68 -25.37 7.74
C LEU A 153 -9.46 -25.15 8.66
N LEU A 154 -9.62 -24.37 9.72
CA LEU A 154 -8.53 -23.99 10.64
C LEU A 154 -8.29 -25.01 11.75
N GLU A 155 -9.31 -25.75 12.20
CA GLU A 155 -9.18 -26.74 13.28
C GLU A 155 -8.11 -27.81 12.98
N PRO A 156 -8.05 -28.41 11.77
CA PRO A 156 -6.96 -29.33 11.43
C PRO A 156 -5.56 -28.70 11.40
N LEU A 157 -5.50 -27.37 11.39
CA LEU A 157 -4.27 -26.56 11.34
C LEU A 157 -3.97 -25.87 12.68
N ARG A 158 -4.73 -26.15 13.75
CA ARG A 158 -4.65 -25.44 15.03
C ARG A 158 -3.24 -25.36 15.61
N ASP A 159 -2.46 -26.44 15.49
CA ASP A 159 -1.07 -26.50 15.97
C ASP A 159 -0.05 -25.89 14.99
N LYS A 160 -0.49 -25.47 13.80
CA LYS A 160 0.34 -24.92 12.72
C LYS A 160 0.14 -23.42 12.53
N VAL A 161 -0.85 -22.82 13.20
CA VAL A 161 -1.13 -21.38 13.15
C VAL A 161 -1.03 -20.78 14.55
N PRO A 162 -0.77 -19.47 14.68
CA PRO A 162 -0.73 -18.84 15.99
C PRO A 162 -2.07 -18.98 16.73
N PRO A 163 -2.07 -19.29 18.04
CA PRO A 163 -3.31 -19.46 18.81
C PRO A 163 -4.24 -18.24 18.77
N GLU A 164 -3.67 -17.05 18.67
CA GLU A 164 -4.40 -15.77 18.59
C GLU A 164 -5.36 -15.69 17.39
N VAL A 165 -5.12 -16.47 16.32
CA VAL A 165 -6.04 -16.57 15.17
C VAL A 165 -7.47 -16.94 15.61
N PHE A 166 -7.61 -17.68 16.72
CA PHE A 166 -8.91 -18.14 17.21
C PHE A 166 -9.51 -17.23 18.30
N THR A 167 -8.72 -16.33 18.89
CA THR A 167 -9.13 -15.60 20.11
C THR A 167 -9.06 -14.09 19.98
N GLN A 168 -8.32 -13.57 18.99
CA GLN A 168 -8.08 -12.15 18.84
C GLN A 168 -8.13 -11.73 17.38
N GLU A 169 -8.99 -10.76 17.08
CA GLU A 169 -8.98 -10.08 15.79
C GLU A 169 -7.63 -9.36 15.60
N TYR A 170 -7.00 -9.57 14.43
CA TYR A 170 -5.78 -8.88 14.08
C TYR A 170 -6.03 -7.38 13.86
N LYS A 171 -5.22 -6.54 14.49
CA LYS A 171 -5.18 -5.09 14.25
C LYS A 171 -3.74 -4.62 14.22
N ASN A 172 -3.44 -3.71 13.29
CA ASN A 172 -2.16 -3.02 13.30
C ASN A 172 -2.05 -2.12 14.55
N PRO A 173 -0.85 -1.97 15.12
CA PRO A 173 -0.58 -0.95 16.12
C PRO A 173 -0.90 0.44 15.56
N VAL A 174 -1.59 1.25 16.37
CA VAL A 174 -1.93 2.64 16.03
C VAL A 174 -0.95 3.56 16.76
N GLY A 175 -0.30 4.45 16.02
CA GLY A 175 0.63 5.47 16.48
C GLY A 175 0.04 6.87 16.42
N GLY A 176 0.83 7.82 15.90
CA GLY A 176 0.39 9.19 15.59
C GLY A 176 0.55 10.20 16.73
N GLY A 177 0.97 9.77 17.91
CA GLY A 177 1.22 10.67 19.04
C GLY A 177 2.24 10.12 20.04
N PRO A 178 2.94 10.99 20.80
CA PRO A 178 4.04 10.58 21.67
C PRO A 178 3.67 9.50 22.69
N ARG A 179 2.44 9.53 23.24
CA ARG A 179 1.96 8.51 24.19
C ARG A 179 1.74 7.15 23.52
N ALA A 180 1.04 7.12 22.38
CA ALA A 180 0.77 5.89 21.63
C ALA A 180 2.08 5.27 21.15
N MET A 181 2.98 6.09 20.60
CA MET A 181 4.28 5.63 20.12
C MET A 181 5.14 5.08 21.26
N ARG A 182 5.16 5.74 22.44
CA ARG A 182 5.87 5.21 23.61
C ARG A 182 5.31 3.86 24.06
N ALA A 183 3.99 3.67 24.03
CA ALA A 183 3.37 2.39 24.37
C ALA A 183 3.75 1.29 23.37
N ASN A 184 3.73 1.61 22.07
CA ASN A 184 4.12 0.67 21.02
C ASN A 184 5.61 0.28 21.12
N LEU A 185 6.51 1.25 21.34
CA LEU A 185 7.93 0.98 21.54
C LEU A 185 8.20 0.15 22.82
N LYS A 186 7.39 0.32 23.86
CA LYS A 186 7.46 -0.55 25.04
C LYS A 186 7.08 -2.00 24.66
N ALA A 187 5.97 -2.19 23.95
CA ALA A 187 5.56 -3.52 23.49
C ALA A 187 6.62 -4.16 22.57
N ALA A 188 7.19 -3.38 21.66
CA ALA A 188 8.30 -3.81 20.80
C ALA A 188 9.52 -4.26 21.61
N LYS A 189 9.92 -3.48 22.62
CA LYS A 189 11.02 -3.83 23.53
C LYS A 189 10.74 -5.14 24.27
N ASP A 190 9.56 -5.30 24.86
CA ASP A 190 9.20 -6.50 25.61
C ASP A 190 9.25 -7.75 24.70
N LEU A 191 8.78 -7.64 23.45
CA LEU A 191 8.86 -8.70 22.43
C LEU A 191 10.30 -9.06 22.04
N LEU A 192 11.16 -8.04 21.89
CA LEU A 192 12.58 -8.23 21.57
C LEU A 192 13.31 -8.93 22.72
N GLU A 193 13.05 -8.54 23.97
CA GLU A 193 13.64 -9.16 25.16
C GLU A 193 13.25 -10.64 25.27
N GLN A 194 11.98 -10.97 25.02
CA GLN A 194 11.51 -12.36 24.97
C GLN A 194 12.17 -13.19 23.86
N ALA A 195 12.64 -12.53 22.79
CA ALA A 195 13.38 -13.13 21.69
C ALA A 195 14.91 -13.10 21.90
N GLY A 196 15.39 -12.72 23.10
CA GLY A 196 16.81 -12.71 23.46
C GLY A 196 17.57 -11.46 23.04
N TRP A 197 16.89 -10.41 22.60
CA TRP A 197 17.47 -9.13 22.23
C TRP A 197 17.30 -8.10 23.36
N ASN A 198 18.41 -7.63 23.92
CA ASN A 198 18.42 -6.73 25.06
C ASN A 198 19.25 -5.48 24.78
N VAL A 199 18.84 -4.35 25.34
CA VAL A 199 19.62 -3.11 25.23
C VAL A 199 20.80 -3.18 26.19
N GLN A 200 22.01 -3.20 25.64
CA GLN A 200 23.27 -3.21 26.37
C GLN A 200 24.08 -1.98 25.97
N ASN A 201 24.34 -1.07 26.90
CA ASN A 201 25.04 0.20 26.64
C ASN A 201 24.43 1.01 25.48
N GLY A 202 23.09 1.08 25.42
CA GLY A 202 22.35 1.82 24.39
C GLY A 202 22.23 1.09 23.03
N VAL A 203 22.78 -0.11 22.89
CA VAL A 203 22.72 -0.91 21.65
C VAL A 203 21.91 -2.16 21.88
N LEU A 204 20.96 -2.46 20.99
CA LEU A 204 20.22 -3.72 21.01
C LEU A 204 21.15 -4.86 20.57
N LYS A 205 21.42 -5.81 21.47
CA LYS A 205 22.32 -6.95 21.25
C LYS A 205 21.67 -8.27 21.59
N ASN A 206 22.08 -9.34 20.93
CA ASN A 206 21.69 -10.71 21.30
C ASN A 206 22.56 -11.25 22.45
N ALA A 207 22.32 -12.50 22.84
CA ALA A 207 23.08 -13.19 23.88
C ALA A 207 24.56 -13.37 23.55
N ASP A 208 24.92 -13.45 22.27
CA ASP A 208 26.29 -13.58 21.77
C ASP A 208 27.02 -12.21 21.72
N GLY A 209 26.34 -11.11 22.10
CA GLY A 209 26.89 -9.76 22.09
C GLY A 209 26.86 -9.07 20.72
N GLU A 210 26.25 -9.68 19.71
CA GLU A 210 26.12 -9.15 18.36
C GLU A 210 25.03 -8.06 18.32
N ALA A 211 25.35 -6.92 17.69
CA ALA A 211 24.40 -5.83 17.55
C ALA A 211 23.33 -6.13 16.48
N MET A 212 22.08 -5.73 16.75
CA MET A 212 21.05 -5.74 15.73
C MET A 212 21.30 -4.61 14.73
N THR A 213 21.65 -4.99 13.50
CA THR A 213 21.78 -4.07 12.37
C THR A 213 20.72 -4.35 11.32
N LEU A 214 20.30 -3.32 10.59
CA LEU A 214 19.30 -3.42 9.52
C LEU A 214 19.86 -2.77 8.26
N GLU A 215 19.52 -3.35 7.13
CA GLU A 215 19.81 -2.81 5.81
C GLU A 215 18.48 -2.79 5.04
N PHE A 216 18.16 -1.64 4.46
CA PHE A 216 17.02 -1.47 3.56
C PHE A 216 17.58 -1.42 2.14
N LEU A 217 17.15 -2.36 1.30
CA LEU A 217 17.53 -2.44 -0.11
C LEU A 217 16.55 -1.66 -0.98
#